data_AF-A0A949X209-F1
#
_entry.id   AF-A0A949X209-F1
#
_cell.length_a   1.000
_cell.length_b   1.000
_cell.length_c   1.000
_cell.angle_alpha   90.00
_cell.angle_beta   90.00
_cell.angle_gamma   90.00
#
_symmetry.space_group_name_H-M   'P 1'
#
loop_
_entity.id
_entity.type
_entity.pdbx_description
1 polymer ?
#
loop_
_entity_poly.entity_id
_entity_poly.type
_entity_poly.pdbx_seq_one_letter_code
_entity_poly.pdbx_strand_id
1 'polypeptide(L)'
;MAIINGAIGPEYGNLQNAQIMIAEADASHRNALVWAFGELGCERITAFDELADLRKAMQGDAELADRADADGDLTTPDLLVIADDFSDQSIKFIDAVRHGRVGRNPFVVVIVTTARADARHIAGLIRQGADDVVVQPITSKTLSERIEYVAIHRRPFVVTSNYVGPDRRQDDDRPSTISQLEVPNTLLQHLTGNPGSNVVADDHIRETVEAIIAARLEQHAQSLGVLSHLLIEAHLDGKNSAGTNSMQMRAWFNVMLSLMRDIQRIGDQVDNIAMIELAKTLRQQIQTIARRWDSLEEQDLHLLRDLGEAVKMTIGLVALPNPDINNLARTYKKHGEQPIPPQGPLMVPKNGDKGESAD
;
A
#
# COMPACT_ATOMS: atom_id res chain seq x y z
N MET A 1 -3.57 13.39 -29.38
CA MET A 1 -2.87 13.19 -28.09
C MET A 1 -3.74 13.88 -27.05
N ALA A 2 -4.28 13.15 -26.08
CA ALA A 2 -5.18 13.72 -25.05
C ALA A 2 -4.43 14.58 -24.02
N ILE A 3 -3.12 14.39 -23.88
CA ILE A 3 -2.26 15.15 -22.98
C ILE A 3 -1.37 16.10 -23.81
N ILE A 4 -1.44 17.40 -23.53
CA ILE A 4 -0.65 18.46 -24.19
C ILE A 4 0.11 19.21 -23.09
N ASN A 5 1.45 19.21 -23.15
CA ASN A 5 2.32 19.87 -22.16
C ASN A 5 2.04 19.49 -20.70
N GLY A 6 1.66 18.24 -20.44
CA GLY A 6 1.38 17.76 -19.08
C GLY A 6 0.03 18.21 -18.50
N ALA A 7 -0.87 18.70 -19.35
CA ALA A 7 -2.27 18.96 -19.02
C ALA A 7 -3.20 18.16 -19.95
N ILE A 8 -4.38 17.81 -19.47
CA ILE A 8 -5.44 17.20 -20.27
C ILE A 8 -6.04 18.27 -21.18
N GLY A 9 -6.08 18.00 -22.49
CA GLY A 9 -6.67 18.93 -23.46
C GLY A 9 -8.16 19.18 -23.15
N PRO A 10 -8.68 20.41 -23.33
CA PRO A 10 -10.05 20.78 -22.97
C PRO A 10 -11.14 19.99 -23.73
N GLU A 11 -10.76 19.34 -24.82
CA GLU A 11 -11.61 18.49 -25.67
C GLU A 11 -11.52 16.99 -25.33
N TYR A 12 -10.58 16.61 -24.44
CA TYR A 12 -10.27 15.22 -24.10
C TYR A 12 -10.19 15.03 -22.58
N GLY A 13 -11.22 15.43 -21.83
CA GLY A 13 -11.40 14.88 -20.50
C GLY A 13 -12.59 15.40 -19.74
N ASN A 14 -13.39 14.46 -19.23
CA ASN A 14 -14.46 14.76 -18.31
C ASN A 14 -14.49 13.66 -17.23
N LEU A 15 -14.56 14.08 -15.97
CA LEU A 15 -14.71 13.19 -14.82
C LEU A 15 -16.12 12.60 -14.71
N GLN A 16 -17.05 13.00 -15.58
CA GLN A 16 -18.44 12.54 -15.64
C GLN A 16 -18.61 11.04 -15.41
N ASN A 17 -17.79 10.22 -16.07
CA ASN A 17 -17.89 8.77 -16.00
C ASN A 17 -16.96 8.11 -14.97
N ALA A 18 -16.10 8.88 -14.30
CA ALA A 18 -15.19 8.33 -13.29
C ALA A 18 -15.98 8.01 -12.01
N GLN A 19 -15.78 6.82 -11.46
CA GLN A 19 -16.44 6.44 -10.21
C GLN A 19 -15.65 6.95 -9.01
N ILE A 20 -16.25 7.93 -8.30
CA ILE A 20 -15.64 8.58 -7.15
C ILE A 20 -16.29 8.06 -5.87
N MET A 21 -15.48 7.55 -4.94
CA MET A 21 -15.96 7.18 -3.61
C MET A 21 -15.29 8.03 -2.53
N ILE A 22 -16.10 8.54 -1.60
CA ILE A 22 -15.67 9.47 -0.55
C ILE A 22 -15.99 8.85 0.81
N ALA A 23 -15.01 8.76 1.70
CA ALA A 23 -15.22 8.52 3.13
C ALA A 23 -14.81 9.76 3.92
N GLU A 24 -15.78 10.38 4.60
CA GLU A 24 -15.58 11.62 5.38
C GLU A 24 -16.64 11.65 6.49
N ALA A 25 -16.21 11.62 7.76
CA ALA A 25 -17.13 11.49 8.88
C ALA A 25 -17.92 12.78 9.10
N ASP A 26 -17.28 13.94 8.92
CA ASP A 26 -17.94 15.24 9.08
C ASP A 26 -18.91 15.51 7.92
N ALA A 27 -20.18 15.74 8.24
CA ALA A 27 -21.21 15.97 7.23
C ALA A 27 -20.98 17.23 6.40
N SER A 28 -20.40 18.28 6.99
CA SER A 28 -20.14 19.54 6.29
C SER A 28 -19.01 19.37 5.28
N HIS A 29 -17.91 18.73 5.69
CA HIS A 29 -16.80 18.41 4.79
C HIS A 29 -17.21 17.43 3.69
N ARG A 30 -18.01 16.40 4.03
CA ARG A 30 -18.51 15.43 3.06
C ARG A 30 -19.37 16.08 1.99
N ASN A 31 -20.29 16.98 2.39
CA ASN A 31 -21.12 17.74 1.46
C ASN A 31 -20.28 18.69 0.59
N ALA A 32 -19.25 19.32 1.15
CA ALA A 32 -18.34 20.18 0.40
C ALA A 32 -17.56 19.39 -0.66
N LEU A 33 -17.10 18.17 -0.34
CA LEU A 33 -16.46 17.26 -1.29
C LEU A 33 -17.41 16.85 -2.42
N VAL A 34 -18.62 16.38 -2.08
CA VAL A 34 -19.63 16.00 -3.08
C VAL A 34 -19.96 17.17 -4.00
N TRP A 35 -20.14 18.36 -3.44
CA TRP A 35 -20.39 19.57 -4.22
C TRP A 35 -19.21 19.93 -5.12
N ALA A 36 -17.98 19.91 -4.61
CA ALA A 36 -16.78 20.21 -5.38
C ALA A 36 -16.60 19.25 -6.56
N PHE A 37 -16.84 17.95 -6.38
CA PHE A 37 -16.84 16.97 -7.48
C PHE A 37 -17.99 17.19 -8.47
N GLY A 38 -19.17 17.59 -8.00
CA GLY A 38 -20.30 17.95 -8.85
C GLY A 38 -20.00 19.17 -9.75
N GLU A 39 -19.30 20.19 -9.23
CA GLU A 39 -18.83 21.32 -10.04
C GLU A 39 -17.83 20.91 -11.12
N LEU A 40 -17.05 19.85 -10.87
CA LEU A 40 -16.13 19.28 -11.85
C LEU A 40 -16.82 18.38 -12.89
N GLY A 41 -18.15 18.25 -12.81
CA GLY A 41 -18.95 17.48 -13.76
C GLY A 41 -19.00 15.97 -13.46
N CYS A 42 -18.54 15.52 -12.30
CA CYS A 42 -18.65 14.12 -11.90
C CYS A 42 -20.12 13.74 -11.65
N GLU A 43 -20.61 12.69 -12.32
CA GLU A 43 -21.99 12.20 -12.13
C GLU A 43 -22.05 10.98 -11.21
N ARG A 44 -20.94 10.24 -11.08
CA ARG A 44 -20.87 8.98 -10.31
C ARG A 44 -20.12 9.16 -8.99
N ILE A 45 -20.76 9.81 -8.02
CA ILE A 45 -20.19 10.09 -6.69
C ILE A 45 -20.94 9.32 -5.61
N THR A 46 -20.24 8.49 -4.84
CA THR A 46 -20.80 7.79 -3.66
C THR A 46 -20.06 8.22 -2.40
N ALA A 47 -20.78 8.80 -1.43
CA ALA A 47 -20.20 9.27 -0.18
C ALA A 47 -20.68 8.45 1.04
N PHE A 48 -19.73 8.20 1.94
CA PHE A 48 -19.88 7.42 3.15
C PHE A 48 -19.44 8.26 4.35
N ASP A 49 -20.20 8.20 5.43
CA ASP A 49 -19.86 8.75 6.75
C ASP A 49 -19.06 7.76 7.61
N GLU A 50 -19.06 6.47 7.25
CA GLU A 50 -18.25 5.43 7.89
C GLU A 50 -17.35 4.69 6.89
N LEU A 51 -16.08 4.47 7.26
CA LEU A 51 -15.14 3.61 6.50
C LEU A 51 -15.62 2.16 6.39
N ALA A 52 -16.44 1.69 7.34
CA ALA A 52 -16.98 0.34 7.32
C ALA A 52 -17.91 0.12 6.12
N ASP A 53 -18.73 1.11 5.79
CA ASP A 53 -19.66 1.02 4.66
C ASP A 53 -18.94 1.21 3.32
N LEU A 54 -17.94 2.08 3.25
CA LEU A 54 -17.05 2.13 2.08
C LEU A 54 -16.39 0.76 1.85
N ARG A 55 -15.91 0.09 2.91
CA ARG A 55 -15.33 -1.25 2.80
C ARG A 55 -16.33 -2.25 2.21
N LYS A 56 -17.55 -2.30 2.74
CA LYS A 56 -18.61 -3.20 2.28
C LYS A 56 -18.96 -2.94 0.81
N ALA A 57 -19.09 -1.67 0.42
CA ALA A 57 -19.36 -1.29 -0.97
C ALA A 57 -18.26 -1.81 -1.91
N MET A 58 -16.99 -1.59 -1.56
CA MET A 58 -15.86 -2.09 -2.35
C MET A 58 -15.72 -3.62 -2.36
N GLN A 59 -16.39 -4.33 -1.43
CA GLN A 59 -16.44 -5.79 -1.38
C GLN A 59 -17.66 -6.38 -2.10
N GLY A 60 -18.53 -5.53 -2.68
CA GLY A 60 -19.72 -5.98 -3.41
C GLY A 60 -20.85 -6.42 -2.49
N ASP A 61 -20.97 -5.83 -1.30
CA ASP A 61 -22.07 -6.11 -0.39
C ASP A 61 -23.43 -5.78 -1.04
N ALA A 62 -24.32 -6.79 -1.08
CA ALA A 62 -25.61 -6.71 -1.71
C ALA A 62 -26.54 -5.66 -1.06
N GLU A 63 -26.37 -5.34 0.22
CA GLU A 63 -27.18 -4.31 0.90
C GLU A 63 -26.83 -2.89 0.43
N LEU A 64 -25.63 -2.69 -0.10
CA LEU A 64 -25.18 -1.40 -0.63
C LEU A 64 -25.27 -1.34 -2.17
N ALA A 65 -25.68 -2.43 -2.82
CA ALA A 65 -25.85 -2.50 -4.27
C ALA A 65 -26.95 -1.56 -4.77
N ASP A 66 -27.96 -1.23 -3.96
CA ASP A 66 -29.00 -0.25 -4.31
C ASP A 66 -28.46 1.19 -4.42
N ARG A 67 -27.25 1.46 -3.91
CA ARG A 67 -26.56 2.75 -4.08
C ARG A 67 -25.74 2.80 -5.37
N ALA A 68 -25.73 1.72 -6.15
CA ALA A 68 -25.10 1.67 -7.45
C ALA A 68 -26.04 2.26 -8.52
N ASP A 69 -25.48 3.05 -9.44
CA ASP A 69 -26.23 3.52 -10.61
C ASP A 69 -26.56 2.35 -11.55
N ALA A 70 -27.47 2.57 -12.51
CA ALA A 70 -27.97 1.55 -13.45
C ALA A 70 -26.88 0.83 -14.30
N ASP A 71 -25.64 1.32 -14.26
CA ASP A 71 -24.44 0.82 -14.95
C ASP A 71 -23.28 0.49 -13.97
N GLY A 72 -23.53 0.50 -12.65
CA GLY A 72 -22.52 0.72 -11.62
C GLY A 72 -22.01 -0.52 -10.88
N ASP A 73 -20.85 -1.02 -11.26
CA ASP A 73 -20.03 -1.84 -10.35
C ASP A 73 -19.49 -0.94 -9.21
N LEU A 74 -20.02 -1.02 -7.99
CA LEU A 74 -19.46 -0.30 -6.82
C LEU A 74 -18.16 -0.95 -6.28
N THR A 75 -17.67 -2.02 -6.90
CA THR A 75 -16.47 -2.72 -6.41
C THR A 75 -15.15 -2.12 -6.92
N THR A 76 -15.21 -1.20 -7.90
CA THR A 76 -14.03 -0.70 -8.65
C THR A 76 -14.01 0.83 -8.82
N PRO A 77 -13.75 1.59 -7.75
CA PRO A 77 -13.59 3.04 -7.86
C PRO A 77 -12.36 3.44 -8.70
N ASP A 78 -12.45 4.58 -9.38
CA ASP A 78 -11.34 5.23 -10.08
C ASP A 78 -10.57 6.19 -9.16
N LEU A 79 -11.30 6.77 -8.21
CA LEU A 79 -10.76 7.68 -7.22
C LEU A 79 -11.40 7.42 -5.85
N LEU A 80 -10.55 7.21 -4.85
CA LEU A 80 -10.91 7.22 -3.44
C LEU A 80 -10.50 8.54 -2.81
N VAL A 81 -11.43 9.19 -2.12
CA VAL A 81 -11.14 10.31 -1.22
C VAL A 81 -11.43 9.87 0.20
N ILE A 82 -10.42 9.89 1.06
CA ILE A 82 -10.52 9.39 2.43
C ILE A 82 -10.05 10.46 3.40
N ALA A 83 -10.91 10.87 4.33
CA ALA A 83 -10.54 11.74 5.42
C ALA A 83 -9.64 11.03 6.44
N ASP A 84 -8.74 11.79 7.08
CA ASP A 84 -7.85 11.28 8.13
C ASP A 84 -8.46 11.32 9.54
N ASP A 85 -9.70 11.76 9.67
CA ASP A 85 -10.41 11.92 10.93
C ASP A 85 -10.97 10.60 11.50
N PHE A 86 -10.94 9.51 10.72
CA PHE A 86 -11.22 8.14 11.21
C PHE A 86 -10.09 7.52 12.04
N SER A 87 -9.21 8.33 12.65
CA SER A 87 -8.07 7.86 13.42
C SER A 87 -7.16 6.92 12.59
N ASP A 88 -6.56 5.90 13.22
CA ASP A 88 -5.70 4.92 12.54
C ASP A 88 -6.45 4.03 11.54
N GLN A 89 -7.78 4.14 11.43
CA GLN A 89 -8.57 3.30 10.54
C GLN A 89 -8.38 3.68 9.07
N SER A 90 -8.25 4.97 8.73
CA SER A 90 -7.97 5.41 7.36
C SER A 90 -6.67 4.81 6.85
N ILE A 91 -5.63 4.82 7.68
CA ILE A 91 -4.32 4.24 7.37
C ILE A 91 -4.44 2.74 7.10
N LYS A 92 -5.09 2.00 8.00
CA LYS A 92 -5.31 0.54 7.83
C LYS A 92 -6.17 0.21 6.62
N PHE A 93 -7.10 1.10 6.26
CA PHE A 93 -7.93 0.93 5.09
C PHE A 93 -7.12 1.09 3.80
N ILE A 94 -6.30 2.14 3.69
CA ILE A 94 -5.41 2.35 2.53
C ILE A 94 -4.45 1.18 2.39
N ASP A 95 -3.83 0.74 3.50
CA ASP A 95 -2.98 -0.46 3.52
C ASP A 95 -3.74 -1.68 2.99
N ALA A 96 -4.96 -1.92 3.45
CA ALA A 96 -5.79 -3.04 3.00
C ALA A 96 -6.12 -2.97 1.50
N VAL A 97 -6.41 -1.78 0.96
CA VAL A 97 -6.62 -1.57 -0.48
C VAL A 97 -5.36 -1.91 -1.26
N ARG A 98 -4.20 -1.36 -0.88
CA ARG A 98 -2.92 -1.61 -1.59
C ARG A 98 -2.48 -3.07 -1.55
N HIS A 99 -2.82 -3.79 -0.50
CA HIS A 99 -2.51 -5.21 -0.34
C HIS A 99 -3.58 -6.14 -0.98
N GLY A 100 -4.57 -5.58 -1.70
CA GLY A 100 -5.64 -6.35 -2.35
C GLY A 100 -6.59 -7.04 -1.37
N ARG A 101 -6.67 -6.56 -0.13
CA ARG A 101 -7.56 -7.10 0.92
C ARG A 101 -8.95 -6.44 0.88
N VAL A 102 -9.07 -5.29 0.22
CA VAL A 102 -10.32 -4.53 0.01
C VAL A 102 -10.33 -4.01 -1.42
N GLY A 103 -11.45 -4.19 -2.13
CA GLY A 103 -11.59 -3.79 -3.53
C GLY A 103 -10.85 -4.72 -4.50
N ARG A 104 -11.16 -4.55 -5.79
CA ARG A 104 -10.56 -5.34 -6.88
C ARG A 104 -9.35 -4.64 -7.50
N ASN A 105 -9.27 -3.32 -7.38
CA ASN A 105 -8.21 -2.49 -7.94
C ASN A 105 -7.32 -1.90 -6.84
N PRO A 106 -6.17 -2.52 -6.48
CA PRO A 106 -5.24 -1.94 -5.51
C PRO A 106 -4.48 -0.72 -6.06
N PHE A 107 -4.63 -0.41 -7.34
CA PHE A 107 -4.01 0.72 -8.04
C PHE A 107 -4.93 1.94 -8.12
N VAL A 108 -6.12 1.88 -7.52
CA VAL A 108 -7.01 3.05 -7.44
C VAL A 108 -6.26 4.27 -6.91
N VAL A 109 -6.55 5.45 -7.46
CA VAL A 109 -5.97 6.70 -6.94
C VAL A 109 -6.59 6.99 -5.58
N VAL A 110 -5.76 7.25 -4.58
CA VAL A 110 -6.18 7.55 -3.21
C VAL A 110 -5.72 8.95 -2.83
N ILE A 111 -6.67 9.88 -2.68
CA ILE A 111 -6.42 11.20 -2.12
C ILE A 111 -6.86 11.20 -0.67
N VAL A 112 -5.96 11.59 0.24
CA VAL A 112 -6.32 11.76 1.65
C VAL A 112 -6.65 13.22 1.93
N THR A 113 -7.75 13.48 2.62
CA THR A 113 -8.12 14.83 3.09
C THR A 113 -7.75 14.98 4.56
N THR A 114 -7.25 16.16 4.94
CA THR A 114 -6.87 16.42 6.34
C THR A 114 -7.08 17.88 6.72
N ALA A 115 -7.47 18.13 7.97
CA ALA A 115 -7.46 19.47 8.56
C ALA A 115 -6.05 19.89 9.05
N ARG A 116 -5.07 18.96 9.07
CA ARG A 116 -3.74 19.17 9.65
C ARG A 116 -2.70 19.42 8.57
N ALA A 117 -2.18 20.64 8.53
CA ALA A 117 -1.13 21.05 7.60
C ALA A 117 0.30 20.66 8.04
N ASP A 118 0.47 19.90 9.13
CA ASP A 118 1.80 19.62 9.66
C ASP A 118 2.56 18.61 8.80
N ALA A 119 3.82 18.93 8.50
CA ALA A 119 4.62 18.19 7.54
C ALA A 119 4.87 16.73 7.97
N ARG A 120 5.03 16.46 9.27
CA ARG A 120 5.26 15.09 9.75
C ARG A 120 4.03 14.21 9.55
N HIS A 121 2.84 14.77 9.79
CA HIS A 121 1.57 14.10 9.59
C HIS A 121 1.30 13.82 8.11
N ILE A 122 1.47 14.82 7.24
CA ILE A 122 1.32 14.64 5.79
C ILE A 122 2.29 13.55 5.27
N ALA A 123 3.56 13.58 5.69
CA ALA A 123 4.51 12.53 5.33
C ALA A 123 4.09 11.16 5.87
N GLY A 124 3.47 11.11 7.05
CA GLY A 124 2.85 9.91 7.60
C GLY A 124 1.80 9.33 6.67
N LEU A 125 0.84 10.15 6.22
CA LEU A 125 -0.23 9.73 5.30
C LEU A 125 0.31 9.24 3.95
N ILE A 126 1.28 9.95 3.37
CA ILE A 126 1.94 9.56 2.10
C ILE A 126 2.65 8.21 2.25
N ARG A 127 3.34 7.98 3.38
CA ARG A 127 4.03 6.71 3.66
C ARG A 127 3.10 5.51 3.77
N GLN A 128 1.80 5.72 3.95
CA GLN A 128 0.80 4.64 3.99
C GLN A 128 0.26 4.27 2.61
N GLY A 129 0.69 4.97 1.55
CA GLY A 129 0.31 4.65 0.18
C GLY A 129 -0.82 5.51 -0.38
N ALA A 130 -1.16 6.63 0.29
CA ALA A 130 -1.94 7.71 -0.34
C ALA A 130 -1.18 8.24 -1.56
N ASP A 131 -1.86 8.53 -2.66
CA ASP A 131 -1.28 9.12 -3.88
C ASP A 131 -0.98 10.61 -3.69
N ASP A 132 -1.92 11.35 -3.10
CA ASP A 132 -1.79 12.76 -2.72
C ASP A 132 -2.53 13.06 -1.41
N VAL A 133 -2.23 14.20 -0.81
CA VAL A 133 -2.87 14.71 0.42
C VAL A 133 -3.35 16.13 0.19
N VAL A 134 -4.63 16.37 0.42
CA VAL A 134 -5.27 17.69 0.31
C VAL A 134 -5.59 18.21 1.70
N VAL A 135 -5.04 19.37 2.03
CA VAL A 135 -5.34 20.07 3.28
C VAL A 135 -6.63 20.87 3.10
N GLN A 136 -7.58 20.70 4.00
CA GLN A 136 -8.84 21.44 4.03
C GLN A 136 -8.58 22.94 4.30
N PRO A 137 -9.38 23.88 3.75
CA PRO A 137 -10.63 23.67 3.02
C PRO A 137 -10.43 23.26 1.55
N ILE A 138 -11.36 22.47 1.02
CA ILE A 138 -11.29 21.90 -0.34
C ILE A 138 -12.15 22.74 -1.29
N THR A 139 -11.61 23.04 -2.47
CA THR A 139 -12.31 23.72 -3.56
C THR A 139 -12.28 22.86 -4.81
N SER A 140 -13.24 23.04 -5.72
CA SER A 140 -13.28 22.37 -7.03
C SER A 140 -11.98 22.58 -7.81
N LYS A 141 -11.44 23.82 -7.80
CA LYS A 141 -10.15 24.14 -8.41
C LYS A 141 -8.99 23.32 -7.83
N THR A 142 -8.81 23.35 -6.50
CA THR A 142 -7.72 22.60 -5.85
C THR A 142 -7.82 21.11 -6.15
N LEU A 143 -9.04 20.57 -6.10
CA LEU A 143 -9.31 19.17 -6.33
C LEU A 143 -9.01 18.77 -7.79
N SER A 144 -9.43 19.58 -8.76
CA SER A 144 -9.13 19.39 -10.19
C SER A 144 -7.63 19.37 -10.45
N GLU A 145 -6.88 20.35 -9.94
CA GLU A 145 -5.42 20.42 -10.09
C GLU A 145 -4.72 19.17 -9.51
N ARG A 146 -5.19 18.67 -8.36
CA ARG A 146 -4.62 17.47 -7.73
C ARG A 146 -4.96 16.20 -8.49
N ILE A 147 -6.20 16.03 -8.92
CA ILE A 147 -6.66 14.88 -9.71
C ILE A 147 -5.89 14.80 -11.03
N GLU A 148 -5.78 15.91 -11.75
CA GLU A 148 -5.02 15.96 -12.99
C GLU A 148 -3.55 15.62 -12.75
N TYR A 149 -2.94 16.20 -11.71
CA TYR A 149 -1.55 15.93 -11.39
C TYR A 149 -1.28 14.45 -11.11
N VAL A 150 -2.06 13.80 -10.24
CA VAL A 150 -1.86 12.37 -9.89
C VAL A 150 -2.22 11.42 -11.02
N ALA A 151 -3.17 11.80 -11.88
CA ALA A 151 -3.52 11.01 -13.07
C ALA A 151 -2.40 11.05 -14.10
N ILE A 152 -1.82 12.22 -14.38
CA ILE A 152 -0.77 12.38 -15.40
C ILE A 152 0.59 11.89 -14.88
N HIS A 153 0.94 12.24 -13.64
CA HIS A 153 2.23 11.91 -13.02
C HIS A 153 2.12 10.67 -12.16
N ARG A 154 1.48 9.63 -12.72
CA ARG A 154 1.29 8.36 -12.05
C ARG A 154 2.66 7.76 -11.71
N ARG A 155 2.86 7.49 -10.42
CA ARG A 155 4.12 6.90 -9.94
C ARG A 155 4.08 5.38 -10.10
N PRO A 156 5.20 4.75 -10.48
CA PRO A 156 5.29 3.30 -10.40
C PRO A 156 5.17 2.86 -8.93
N PHE A 157 4.74 1.62 -8.72
CA PHE A 157 4.64 1.05 -7.39
C PHE A 157 5.94 0.34 -7.01
N VAL A 158 6.19 0.27 -5.70
CA VAL A 158 7.24 -0.56 -5.11
C VAL A 158 6.59 -1.55 -4.15
N VAL A 159 7.17 -2.73 -4.10
CA VAL A 159 6.74 -3.82 -3.23
C VAL A 159 7.85 -4.16 -2.27
N THR A 160 7.50 -4.23 -1.01
CA THR A 160 8.40 -4.56 0.09
C THR A 160 7.71 -5.51 1.07
N SER A 161 8.38 -5.84 2.16
CA SER A 161 7.80 -6.72 3.19
C SER A 161 6.58 -6.12 3.91
N ASN A 162 6.47 -4.79 4.00
CA ASN A 162 5.42 -4.11 4.77
C ASN A 162 4.79 -2.91 4.04
N TYR A 163 5.15 -2.67 2.78
CA TYR A 163 4.63 -1.58 1.98
C TYR A 163 4.41 -2.02 0.54
N VAL A 164 3.24 -1.69 0.02
CA VAL A 164 2.86 -1.79 -1.39
C VAL A 164 2.24 -0.46 -1.76
N GLY A 165 2.77 0.22 -2.76
CA GLY A 165 2.22 1.51 -3.15
C GLY A 165 3.18 2.37 -3.97
N PRO A 166 2.78 3.62 -4.26
CA PRO A 166 3.54 4.56 -5.07
C PRO A 166 4.98 4.74 -4.59
N ASP A 167 5.94 4.70 -5.51
CA ASP A 167 7.34 4.94 -5.18
C ASP A 167 7.54 6.36 -4.64
N ARG A 168 8.00 6.47 -3.40
CA ARG A 168 8.28 7.76 -2.76
C ARG A 168 9.76 8.12 -2.77
N ARG A 169 10.62 7.34 -3.46
CA ARG A 169 12.08 7.54 -3.41
C ARG A 169 12.36 8.90 -4.05
N GLN A 170 13.08 9.77 -3.36
CA GLN A 170 13.73 10.87 -4.05
C GLN A 170 14.88 10.31 -4.85
N ASP A 171 15.04 10.79 -6.08
CA ASP A 171 16.25 10.54 -6.86
C ASP A 171 17.46 11.00 -6.05
N ASP A 172 18.12 10.07 -5.36
CA ASP A 172 19.53 10.15 -5.01
C ASP A 172 20.16 8.81 -4.56
N ASP A 173 21.25 8.49 -5.27
CA ASP A 173 22.50 7.81 -4.89
C ASP A 173 22.54 6.48 -4.11
N ARG A 174 21.40 5.84 -3.81
CA ARG A 174 21.40 4.50 -3.20
C ARG A 174 20.84 3.47 -4.18
N PRO A 175 21.67 2.55 -4.74
CA PRO A 175 21.16 1.46 -5.55
C PRO A 175 20.17 0.65 -4.69
N SER A 176 18.91 0.70 -5.07
CA SER A 176 17.86 -0.09 -4.46
C SER A 176 17.65 -1.31 -5.33
N THR A 177 17.69 -2.50 -4.73
CA THR A 177 17.37 -3.76 -5.40
C THR A 177 15.87 -3.98 -5.56
N ILE A 178 15.03 -3.05 -5.06
CA ILE A 178 13.57 -3.13 -5.18
C ILE A 178 13.15 -2.55 -6.53
N SER A 179 12.62 -3.41 -7.39
CA SER A 179 12.09 -3.07 -8.70
C SER A 179 10.87 -2.14 -8.61
N GLN A 180 10.76 -1.25 -9.59
CA GLN A 180 9.55 -0.47 -9.84
C GLN A 180 8.59 -1.30 -10.69
N LEU A 181 7.31 -1.26 -10.34
CA LEU A 181 6.23 -1.88 -11.10
C LEU A 181 5.37 -0.78 -11.71
N GLU A 182 5.29 -0.74 -13.03
CA GLU A 182 4.29 0.09 -13.69
C GLU A 182 2.90 -0.46 -13.37
N VAL A 183 1.96 0.43 -13.09
CA VAL A 183 0.60 0.04 -12.64
C VAL A 183 -0.47 0.62 -13.54
N PRO A 184 -1.61 -0.08 -13.68
CA PRO A 184 -2.78 0.46 -14.35
C PRO A 184 -3.21 1.82 -13.78
N ASN A 185 -3.74 2.67 -14.65
CA ASN A 185 -4.22 4.01 -14.32
C ASN A 185 -5.62 4.21 -14.89
N THR A 186 -6.62 3.62 -14.22
CA THR A 186 -8.02 3.68 -14.65
C THR A 186 -8.55 5.11 -14.65
N LEU A 187 -8.14 5.93 -13.68
CA LEU A 187 -8.47 7.35 -13.62
C LEU A 187 -8.02 8.11 -14.89
N LEU A 188 -6.78 7.90 -15.35
CA LEU A 188 -6.30 8.52 -16.59
C LEU A 188 -7.01 7.99 -17.83
N GLN A 189 -7.39 6.71 -17.86
CA GLN A 189 -8.17 6.14 -18.96
C GLN A 189 -9.53 6.84 -19.10
N HIS A 190 -10.23 7.02 -17.98
CA HIS A 190 -11.49 7.77 -17.94
C HIS A 190 -11.30 9.25 -18.31
N LEU A 191 -10.26 9.88 -17.76
CA LEU A 191 -9.94 11.28 -18.03
C LEU A 191 -9.52 11.55 -19.47
N THR A 192 -8.91 10.61 -20.18
CA THR A 192 -8.47 10.84 -21.57
C THR A 192 -9.50 10.41 -22.60
N GLY A 193 -10.68 9.95 -22.16
CA GLY A 193 -11.74 9.46 -23.05
C GLY A 193 -11.28 8.26 -23.88
N ASN A 194 -10.38 7.43 -23.34
CA ASN A 194 -9.88 6.24 -24.00
C ASN A 194 -10.55 5.02 -23.35
N PRO A 195 -11.79 4.68 -23.73
CA PRO A 195 -12.54 3.55 -23.19
C PRO A 195 -12.02 2.25 -23.79
N GLY A 196 -10.74 1.94 -23.59
CA GLY A 196 -10.24 0.60 -23.84
C GLY A 196 -11.08 -0.34 -23.00
N SER A 197 -12.06 -0.99 -23.64
CA SER A 197 -13.15 -1.78 -23.07
C SER A 197 -12.81 -2.31 -21.69
N ASN A 198 -13.62 -2.04 -20.66
CA ASN A 198 -13.38 -2.41 -19.24
C ASN A 198 -12.68 -3.78 -19.05
N VAL A 199 -12.94 -4.76 -19.92
CA VAL A 199 -12.22 -6.03 -20.05
C VAL A 199 -10.68 -5.93 -20.15
N VAL A 200 -10.12 -5.06 -20.99
CA VAL A 200 -8.66 -4.89 -21.18
C VAL A 200 -8.03 -4.19 -19.97
N ALA A 201 -8.74 -3.25 -19.34
CA ALA A 201 -8.31 -2.65 -18.09
C ALA A 201 -8.30 -3.70 -16.96
N ASP A 202 -9.33 -4.55 -16.88
CA ASP A 202 -9.45 -5.62 -15.89
C ASP A 202 -8.36 -6.68 -16.03
N ASP A 203 -8.04 -7.11 -17.26
CA ASP A 203 -6.95 -8.07 -17.50
C ASP A 203 -5.59 -7.48 -17.10
N HIS A 204 -5.32 -6.22 -17.46
CA HIS A 204 -4.08 -5.56 -17.07
C HIS A 204 -3.97 -5.36 -15.55
N ILE A 205 -5.09 -5.04 -14.88
CA ILE A 205 -5.17 -5.00 -13.40
C ILE A 205 -4.83 -6.38 -12.84
N ARG A 206 -5.47 -7.44 -13.32
CA ARG A 206 -5.24 -8.81 -12.84
C ARG A 206 -3.77 -9.24 -13.01
N GLU A 207 -3.18 -9.04 -14.18
CA GLU A 207 -1.77 -9.36 -14.44
C GLU A 207 -0.83 -8.58 -13.50
N THR A 208 -1.12 -7.30 -13.27
CA THR A 208 -0.29 -6.48 -12.36
C THR A 208 -0.48 -6.88 -10.90
N VAL A 209 -1.69 -7.30 -10.50
CA VAL A 209 -1.96 -7.87 -9.17
C VAL A 209 -1.16 -9.15 -8.96
N GLU A 210 -1.14 -10.05 -9.93
CA GLU A 210 -0.34 -11.28 -9.90
C GLU A 210 1.16 -10.96 -9.74
N ALA A 211 1.67 -9.96 -10.46
CA ALA A 211 3.05 -9.50 -10.32
C ALA A 211 3.36 -8.93 -8.93
N ILE A 212 2.44 -8.15 -8.33
CA ILE A 212 2.57 -7.67 -6.94
C ILE A 212 2.59 -8.84 -5.97
N ILE A 213 1.70 -9.81 -6.11
CA ILE A 213 1.64 -10.97 -5.22
C ILE A 213 2.97 -11.74 -5.27
N ALA A 214 3.51 -11.99 -6.47
CA ALA A 214 4.81 -12.65 -6.64
C ALA A 214 5.94 -11.85 -5.96
N ALA A 215 6.03 -10.54 -6.21
CA ALA A 215 7.03 -9.68 -5.59
C ALA A 215 6.91 -9.64 -4.05
N ARG A 216 5.68 -9.65 -3.51
CA ARG A 216 5.44 -9.68 -2.06
C ARG A 216 5.92 -10.98 -1.44
N LEU A 217 5.58 -12.10 -2.06
CA LEU A 217 6.00 -13.43 -1.59
C LEU A 217 7.53 -13.55 -1.57
N GLU A 218 8.20 -13.01 -2.60
CA GLU A 218 9.66 -12.90 -2.63
C GLU A 218 10.19 -12.08 -1.44
N GLN A 219 9.67 -10.87 -1.24
CA GLN A 219 10.10 -9.99 -0.14
C GLN A 219 9.86 -10.61 1.24
N HIS A 220 8.75 -11.34 1.42
CA HIS A 220 8.48 -12.07 2.66
C HIS A 220 9.50 -13.19 2.88
N ALA A 221 9.80 -14.00 1.86
CA ALA A 221 10.78 -15.08 1.97
C ALA A 221 12.20 -14.56 2.30
N GLN A 222 12.62 -13.45 1.66
CA GLN A 222 13.88 -12.79 1.98
C GLN A 222 13.90 -12.27 3.42
N SER A 223 12.84 -11.61 3.85
CA SER A 223 12.71 -11.08 5.22
C SER A 223 12.78 -12.18 6.27
N LEU A 224 12.12 -13.32 6.05
CA LEU A 224 12.19 -14.48 6.93
C LEU A 224 13.63 -15.01 7.06
N GLY A 225 14.38 -15.11 5.95
CA GLY A 225 15.78 -15.52 5.97
C GLY A 225 16.67 -14.56 6.78
N VAL A 226 16.46 -13.25 6.63
CA VAL A 226 17.18 -12.22 7.40
C VAL A 226 16.85 -12.32 8.90
N LEU A 227 15.57 -12.40 9.25
CA LEU A 227 15.12 -12.50 10.65
C LEU A 227 15.63 -13.78 11.32
N SER A 228 15.60 -14.91 10.61
CA SER A 228 16.18 -16.17 11.07
C SER A 228 17.68 -16.04 11.35
N HIS A 229 18.43 -15.42 10.44
CA HIS A 229 19.86 -15.19 10.62
C HIS A 229 20.14 -14.32 11.86
N LEU A 230 19.41 -13.21 12.00
CA LEU A 230 19.53 -12.30 13.15
C LEU A 230 19.21 -12.99 14.48
N LEU A 231 18.17 -13.83 14.51
CA LEU A 231 17.80 -14.60 15.70
C LEU A 231 18.88 -15.61 16.09
N ILE A 232 19.44 -16.34 15.13
CA ILE A 232 20.50 -17.31 15.38
C ILE A 232 21.76 -16.60 15.88
N GLU A 233 22.18 -15.53 15.21
CA GLU A 233 23.33 -14.70 15.61
C GLU A 233 23.15 -14.18 17.05
N ALA A 234 22.00 -13.56 17.34
CA ALA A 234 21.72 -13.02 18.68
C ALA A 234 21.61 -14.10 19.77
N HIS A 235 21.18 -15.32 19.43
CA HIS A 235 21.16 -16.45 20.36
C HIS A 235 22.58 -16.94 20.69
N LEU A 236 23.43 -17.06 19.67
CA LEU A 236 24.83 -17.46 19.83
C LEU A 236 25.62 -16.40 20.62
N ASP A 237 25.38 -15.11 20.34
CA ASP A 237 25.99 -13.99 21.05
C ASP A 237 25.42 -13.80 22.46
N GLY A 238 24.13 -14.10 22.66
CA GLY A 238 23.42 -14.00 23.94
C GLY A 238 23.92 -14.97 25.01
N LYS A 239 24.62 -16.04 24.63
CA LYS A 239 25.42 -16.85 25.56
C LYS A 239 26.57 -16.05 26.21
N ASN A 240 26.91 -14.88 25.66
CA ASN A 240 28.05 -14.04 26.06
C ASN A 240 27.67 -12.63 26.57
N SER A 241 26.40 -12.18 26.52
CA SER A 241 26.00 -10.82 26.97
C SER A 241 24.52 -10.70 27.36
N ALA A 242 24.25 -10.15 28.56
CA ALA A 242 22.92 -10.12 29.16
C ALA A 242 22.09 -8.87 28.81
N GLY A 243 20.80 -9.06 28.50
CA GLY A 243 19.73 -8.07 28.70
C GLY A 243 19.15 -7.39 27.46
N THR A 244 19.97 -6.91 26.52
CA THR A 244 19.50 -6.05 25.40
C THR A 244 18.88 -6.85 24.24
N ASN A 245 19.31 -8.10 24.02
CA ASN A 245 18.87 -8.91 22.88
C ASN A 245 17.43 -9.43 23.02
N SER A 246 16.92 -9.60 24.23
CA SER A 246 15.63 -10.26 24.51
C SER A 246 14.41 -9.54 23.92
N MET A 247 14.37 -8.22 24.00
CA MET A 247 13.25 -7.42 23.44
C MET A 247 13.30 -7.42 21.90
N GLN A 248 14.49 -7.36 21.32
CA GLN A 248 14.69 -7.38 19.87
C GLN A 248 14.34 -8.74 19.27
N MET A 249 14.77 -9.84 19.89
CA MET A 249 14.42 -11.20 19.44
C MET A 249 12.90 -11.42 19.46
N ARG A 250 12.20 -10.95 20.49
CA ARG A 250 10.73 -11.00 20.54
C ARG A 250 10.09 -10.20 19.41
N ALA A 251 10.64 -9.02 19.09
CA ALA A 251 10.16 -8.22 17.96
C ALA A 251 10.33 -8.97 16.62
N TRP A 252 11.50 -9.58 16.38
CA TRP A 252 11.76 -10.37 15.18
C TRP A 252 10.80 -11.55 15.04
N PHE A 253 10.56 -12.29 16.13
CA PHE A 253 9.56 -13.37 16.11
C PHE A 253 8.15 -12.86 15.78
N ASN A 254 7.73 -11.73 16.34
CA ASN A 254 6.41 -11.17 16.06
C ASN A 254 6.23 -10.86 14.56
N VAL A 255 7.30 -10.45 13.90
CA VAL A 255 7.25 -10.10 12.49
C VAL A 255 7.38 -11.31 11.59
N MET A 256 8.19 -12.29 11.93
CA MET A 256 8.12 -13.60 11.27
C MET A 256 6.69 -14.17 11.32
N LEU A 257 6.02 -14.09 12.48
CA LEU A 257 4.61 -14.50 12.63
C LEU A 257 3.64 -13.62 11.84
N SER A 258 3.96 -12.35 11.60
CA SER A 258 3.15 -11.46 10.75
C SER A 258 3.31 -11.83 9.27
N LEU A 259 4.55 -12.00 8.81
CA LEU A 259 4.89 -12.43 7.44
C LEU A 259 4.24 -13.77 7.11
N MET A 260 4.25 -14.73 8.05
CA MET A 260 3.56 -16.02 7.85
C MET A 260 2.04 -15.89 7.78
N ARG A 261 1.43 -14.96 8.54
CA ARG A 261 -0.01 -14.67 8.39
C ARG A 261 -0.31 -14.06 7.03
N ASP A 262 0.53 -13.17 6.54
CA ASP A 262 0.33 -12.56 5.22
C ASP A 262 0.56 -13.57 4.08
N ILE A 263 1.54 -14.46 4.17
CA ILE A 263 1.71 -15.57 3.21
C ILE A 263 0.48 -16.49 3.23
N GLN A 264 -0.05 -16.82 4.41
CA GLN A 264 -1.28 -17.63 4.52
C GLN A 264 -2.47 -16.93 3.84
N ARG A 265 -2.62 -15.61 4.02
CA ARG A 265 -3.67 -14.81 3.37
C ARG A 265 -3.49 -14.73 1.86
N ILE A 266 -2.27 -14.55 1.38
CA ILE A 266 -1.99 -14.59 -0.06
C ILE A 266 -2.36 -15.96 -0.62
N GLY A 267 -2.00 -17.04 0.07
CA GLY A 267 -2.39 -18.40 -0.31
C GLY A 267 -3.91 -18.57 -0.45
N ASP A 268 -4.68 -17.96 0.45
CA ASP A 268 -6.15 -17.92 0.38
C ASP A 268 -6.63 -17.12 -0.85
N GLN A 269 -6.03 -15.95 -1.12
CA GLN A 269 -6.37 -15.10 -2.28
C GLN A 269 -6.12 -15.76 -3.63
N VAL A 270 -5.13 -16.65 -3.74
CA VAL A 270 -4.76 -17.35 -4.98
C VAL A 270 -5.17 -18.82 -4.99
N ASP A 271 -6.03 -19.24 -4.06
CA ASP A 271 -6.53 -20.61 -3.91
C ASP A 271 -5.41 -21.69 -3.80
N ASN A 272 -4.27 -21.34 -3.20
CA ASN A 272 -3.12 -22.24 -3.03
C ASN A 272 -3.11 -22.91 -1.65
N ILE A 273 -3.79 -24.06 -1.57
CA ILE A 273 -3.93 -24.87 -0.33
C ILE A 273 -2.58 -25.26 0.28
N ALA A 274 -1.59 -25.60 -0.55
CA ALA A 274 -0.27 -26.00 -0.06
C ALA A 274 0.44 -24.85 0.66
N MET A 275 0.35 -23.63 0.11
CA MET A 275 0.88 -22.43 0.74
C MET A 275 0.17 -22.12 2.07
N ILE A 276 -1.16 -22.27 2.12
CA ILE A 276 -1.96 -22.05 3.33
C ILE A 276 -1.53 -22.99 4.46
N GLU A 277 -1.47 -24.30 4.20
CA GLU A 277 -1.14 -25.28 5.23
C GLU A 277 0.34 -25.19 5.66
N LEU A 278 1.26 -24.92 4.73
CA LEU A 278 2.67 -24.65 5.09
C LEU A 278 2.76 -23.44 6.02
N ALA A 279 2.22 -22.29 5.61
CA ALA A 279 2.32 -21.04 6.37
C ALA A 279 1.70 -21.20 7.76
N LYS A 280 0.57 -21.90 7.87
CA LYS A 280 -0.08 -22.24 9.14
C LYS A 280 0.80 -23.12 10.04
N THR A 281 1.41 -24.16 9.47
CA THR A 281 2.28 -25.10 10.20
C THR A 281 3.54 -24.40 10.70
N LEU A 282 4.26 -23.70 9.82
CA LEU A 282 5.46 -22.93 10.18
C LEU A 282 5.14 -21.86 11.22
N ARG A 283 4.01 -21.16 11.10
CA ARG A 283 3.58 -20.18 12.09
C ARG A 283 3.38 -20.79 13.47
N GLN A 284 2.79 -21.99 13.57
CA GLN A 284 2.62 -22.68 14.86
C GLN A 284 3.96 -23.10 15.46
N GLN A 285 4.90 -23.58 14.63
CA GLN A 285 6.25 -23.92 15.07
C GLN A 285 7.02 -22.68 15.54
N ILE A 286 7.04 -21.60 14.75
CA ILE A 286 7.66 -20.32 15.13
C ILE A 286 7.04 -19.79 16.43
N GLN A 287 5.73 -19.89 16.61
CA GLN A 287 5.06 -19.45 17.84
C GLN A 287 5.48 -20.29 19.05
N THR A 288 5.75 -21.58 18.86
CA THR A 288 6.25 -22.47 19.91
C THR A 288 7.69 -22.11 20.28
N ILE A 289 8.56 -21.91 19.28
CA ILE A 289 9.94 -21.48 19.45
C ILE A 289 10.01 -20.12 20.16
N ALA A 290 9.17 -19.16 19.75
CA ALA A 290 9.12 -17.82 20.32
C ALA A 290 8.76 -17.79 21.81
N ARG A 291 8.09 -18.82 22.35
CA ARG A 291 7.80 -18.93 23.79
C ARG A 291 9.02 -19.33 24.62
N ARG A 292 10.00 -20.00 24.00
CA ARG A 292 11.24 -20.50 24.61
C ARG A 292 12.49 -19.89 23.96
N TRP A 293 12.38 -18.63 23.52
CA TRP A 293 13.41 -17.91 22.76
C TRP A 293 14.78 -17.82 23.48
N ASP A 294 14.79 -17.95 24.81
CA ASP A 294 15.97 -17.93 25.68
C ASP A 294 16.68 -19.30 25.76
N SER A 295 16.04 -20.37 25.33
CA SER A 295 16.56 -21.74 25.38
C SER A 295 16.26 -22.50 24.08
N LEU A 296 16.75 -21.97 22.96
CA LEU A 296 16.62 -22.61 21.65
C LEU A 296 17.42 -23.92 21.57
N GLU A 297 16.76 -24.99 21.15
CA GLU A 297 17.37 -26.29 20.91
C GLU A 297 17.99 -26.38 19.51
N GLU A 298 18.84 -27.37 19.25
CA GLU A 298 19.46 -27.57 17.94
C GLU A 298 18.42 -27.74 16.82
N GLN A 299 17.30 -28.40 17.12
CA GLN A 299 16.17 -28.55 16.19
C GLN A 299 15.50 -27.22 15.85
N ASP A 300 15.38 -26.30 16.82
CA ASP A 300 14.82 -24.96 16.59
C ASP A 300 15.72 -24.16 15.65
N LEU A 301 17.04 -24.25 15.84
CA LEU A 301 18.03 -23.57 15.00
C LEU A 301 18.03 -24.11 13.56
N HIS A 302 17.85 -25.42 13.39
CA HIS A 302 17.69 -26.03 12.07
C HIS A 302 16.44 -25.51 11.36
N LEU A 303 15.29 -25.53 12.04
CA LEU A 303 14.04 -25.02 11.47
C LEU A 303 14.15 -23.55 11.07
N LEU A 304 14.70 -22.70 11.93
CA LEU A 304 14.88 -21.28 11.64
C LEU A 304 15.78 -21.07 10.41
N ARG A 305 16.85 -21.85 10.27
CA ARG A 305 17.77 -21.78 9.13
C ARG A 305 17.08 -22.13 7.81
N ASP A 306 16.25 -23.17 7.82
CA ASP A 306 15.63 -23.70 6.62
C ASP A 306 14.34 -22.96 6.23
N LEU A 307 13.81 -22.11 7.13
CA LEU A 307 12.51 -21.44 6.99
C LEU A 307 12.35 -20.66 5.68
N GLY A 308 13.34 -19.81 5.35
CA GLY A 308 13.27 -18.98 4.15
C GLY A 308 13.29 -19.81 2.86
N GLU A 309 14.05 -20.90 2.86
CA GLU A 309 14.19 -21.80 1.71
C GLU A 309 12.95 -22.69 1.54
N ALA A 310 12.40 -23.21 2.64
CA ALA A 310 11.14 -23.94 2.64
C ALA A 310 10.00 -23.10 2.05
N VAL A 311 9.89 -21.84 2.47
CA VAL A 311 8.90 -20.90 1.91
C VAL A 311 9.13 -20.70 0.41
N LYS A 312 10.37 -20.40 -0.03
CA LYS A 312 10.71 -20.22 -1.46
C LYS A 312 10.34 -21.43 -2.32
N MET A 313 10.63 -22.65 -1.84
CA MET A 313 10.35 -23.88 -2.57
C MET A 313 8.85 -24.09 -2.76
N THR A 314 8.04 -23.90 -1.71
CA THR A 314 6.59 -24.12 -1.76
C THR A 314 5.87 -23.09 -2.61
N ILE A 315 6.36 -21.85 -2.66
CA ILE A 315 5.76 -20.78 -3.46
C ILE A 315 6.30 -20.72 -4.90
N GLY A 316 7.13 -21.68 -5.31
CA GLY A 316 7.65 -21.77 -6.68
C GLY A 316 8.73 -20.73 -7.03
N LEU A 317 9.30 -20.03 -6.06
CA LEU A 317 10.33 -18.99 -6.24
C LEU A 317 11.76 -19.55 -6.41
N VAL A 318 11.88 -20.75 -7.00
CA VAL A 318 13.11 -21.55 -7.07
C VAL A 318 14.25 -20.84 -7.84
N ALA A 319 13.94 -19.80 -8.63
CA ALA A 319 14.90 -19.12 -9.50
C ALA A 319 15.58 -17.87 -8.90
N LEU A 320 15.27 -17.47 -7.66
CA LEU A 320 15.85 -16.25 -7.11
C LEU A 320 17.23 -16.50 -6.51
N PRO A 321 18.26 -15.69 -6.88
CA PRO A 321 19.57 -15.75 -6.24
C PRO A 321 19.41 -15.70 -4.72
N ASN A 322 20.18 -16.52 -3.99
CA ASN A 322 20.23 -16.37 -2.55
C ASN A 322 20.77 -14.97 -2.24
N PRO A 323 19.97 -14.09 -1.61
CA PRO A 323 20.41 -12.74 -1.34
C PRO A 323 21.60 -12.78 -0.39
N ASP A 324 22.45 -11.76 -0.41
CA ASP A 324 23.50 -11.59 0.61
C ASP A 324 22.83 -11.29 1.97
N ILE A 325 22.47 -12.37 2.67
CA ILE A 325 21.76 -12.32 3.95
C ILE A 325 22.54 -11.49 4.97
N ASN A 326 23.87 -11.51 4.93
CA ASN A 326 24.70 -10.75 5.86
C ASN A 326 24.56 -9.23 5.62
N ASN A 327 24.57 -8.80 4.35
CA ASN A 327 24.38 -7.39 4.01
C ASN A 327 22.95 -6.92 4.30
N LEU A 328 21.95 -7.75 4.01
CA LEU A 328 20.56 -7.46 4.36
C LEU A 328 20.36 -7.38 5.88
N ALA A 329 20.95 -8.28 6.65
CA ALA A 329 20.92 -8.26 8.12
C ALA A 329 21.59 -7.00 8.69
N ARG A 330 22.72 -6.55 8.14
CA ARG A 330 23.34 -5.26 8.51
C ARG A 330 22.43 -4.08 8.21
N THR A 331 21.79 -4.09 7.05
CA THR A 331 20.84 -3.05 6.63
C THR A 331 19.64 -3.00 7.57
N TYR A 332 19.09 -4.18 7.91
CA TYR A 332 18.00 -4.33 8.85
C TYR A 332 18.39 -3.84 10.26
N LYS A 333 19.58 -4.20 10.79
CA LYS A 333 20.03 -3.69 12.11
C LYS A 333 20.14 -2.15 12.12
N LYS A 334 20.50 -1.53 11.00
CA LYS A 334 20.65 -0.06 10.87
C LYS A 334 19.32 0.68 10.72
N HIS A 335 18.31 0.06 10.11
CA HIS A 335 17.08 0.75 9.68
C HIS A 335 15.77 0.11 10.18
N GLY A 336 15.83 -1.05 10.84
CA GLY A 336 14.68 -1.85 11.30
C GLY A 336 14.08 -2.75 10.20
N GLU A 337 12.85 -3.23 10.44
CA GLU A 337 12.01 -4.00 9.48
C GLU A 337 11.58 -3.22 8.28
N GLN A 338 11.79 -1.92 8.35
CA GLN A 338 11.55 -1.03 7.27
C GLN A 338 12.55 -1.44 6.17
N PRO A 339 12.11 -2.01 5.03
CA PRO A 339 12.70 -1.58 3.77
C PRO A 339 12.92 -0.07 3.88
N ILE A 340 14.09 0.45 3.54
CA ILE A 340 14.40 1.88 3.64
C ILE A 340 13.18 2.60 3.06
N PRO A 341 12.34 3.25 3.90
CA PRO A 341 11.15 3.86 3.39
C PRO A 341 11.68 4.94 2.48
N PRO A 342 11.14 5.03 1.27
CA PRO A 342 11.54 6.10 0.41
C PRO A 342 11.46 7.44 1.15
N GLN A 343 12.61 8.09 1.31
CA GLN A 343 12.66 9.45 1.82
C GLN A 343 12.34 10.30 0.60
N GLY A 344 11.06 10.68 0.50
CA GLY A 344 10.50 11.61 -0.47
C GLY A 344 10.40 13.02 0.11
N PRO A 345 10.40 14.12 -0.67
CA PRO A 345 10.19 15.43 -0.08
C PRO A 345 8.71 15.56 0.27
N LEU A 346 8.43 16.35 1.29
CA LEU A 346 7.10 16.91 1.47
C LEU A 346 6.86 17.97 0.39
N MET A 347 5.94 17.70 -0.55
CA MET A 347 5.28 18.79 -1.27
C MET A 347 4.21 19.38 -0.36
N VAL A 348 4.63 20.30 0.52
CA VAL A 348 3.70 21.24 1.14
C VAL A 348 3.29 22.24 0.05
N PRO A 349 2.00 22.61 -0.08
CA PRO A 349 1.63 23.77 -0.89
C PRO A 349 2.51 24.95 -0.47
N LYS A 350 3.09 25.69 -1.42
CA LYS A 350 3.69 26.98 -1.08
C LYS A 350 2.59 27.79 -0.39
N ASN A 351 2.75 28.07 0.90
CA ASN A 351 1.97 29.14 1.53
C ASN A 351 2.14 30.34 0.61
N GLY A 352 1.02 30.82 0.05
CA GLY A 352 1.03 31.87 -0.96
C GLY A 352 1.96 33.00 -0.54
N ASP A 353 2.71 33.52 -1.51
CA ASP A 353 3.59 34.67 -1.35
C ASP A 353 2.98 35.65 -0.35
N LYS A 354 3.59 35.75 0.84
CA LYS A 354 3.46 36.98 1.60
C LYS A 354 4.18 38.01 0.75
N GLY A 355 3.39 38.80 0.05
CA GLY A 355 3.85 39.78 -0.91
C GLY A 355 5.09 40.50 -0.41
N GLU A 356 6.12 40.48 -1.25
CA GLU A 356 7.17 41.49 -1.19
C GLU A 356 6.47 42.86 -1.15
N SER A 357 6.65 43.53 -0.01
CA SER A 357 6.42 44.96 0.08
C SER A 357 7.35 45.62 -0.93
N ALA A 358 6.77 46.14 -2.02
CA ALA A 358 7.43 47.12 -2.86
C ALA A 358 7.68 48.37 -2.01
N ASP A 359 8.96 48.72 -1.85
CA ASP A 359 9.41 50.07 -1.56
C ASP A 359 9.12 51.01 -2.75
#